data_AF-A0A937HSQ3-F1
#
_entry.id   AF-A0A937HSQ3-F1
#
_cell.length_a   1.000
_cell.length_b   1.000
_cell.length_c   1.000
_cell.angle_alpha   90.00
_cell.angle_beta   90.00
_cell.angle_gamma   90.00
#
_symmetry.space_group_name_H-M   'P 1'
#
loop_
_entity.id
_entity.type
_entity.pdbx_description
1 polymer ?
#
loop_
_entity_poly.entity_id
_entity_poly.type
_entity_poly.pdbx_seq_one_letter_code
_entity_poly.pdbx_strand_id
1 'polypeptide(L)'
;MQYWLMKSEPSSWSWQNQMDRGAAGEGWDGVRNYQASNNMKAMEIGDLVFFYHSVDEKQIVGIAEVSALYHPDPTDASDRFGMVTIRAVKPMAVPVTLAQIKSDDRLAEMALVRQSRLSVTPVSAEQWAIIMEMGKTSL
;
A
#
# COMPACT_ATOMS: atom_id res chain seq x y z
N MET A 1 12.35 9.66 2.52
CA MET A 1 10.91 9.37 2.52
C MET A 1 10.51 8.96 1.13
N GLN A 2 10.15 7.69 1.00
CA GLN A 2 9.66 7.05 -0.21
C GLN A 2 8.16 6.80 -0.10
N TYR A 3 7.54 6.53 -1.23
CA TYR A 3 6.10 6.25 -1.33
C TYR A 3 5.86 4.87 -1.90
N TRP A 4 4.83 4.22 -1.38
CA TRP A 4 4.49 2.85 -1.69
C TRP A 4 2.99 2.69 -1.91
N LEU A 5 2.61 1.58 -2.53
CA LEU A 5 1.23 1.13 -2.58
C LEU A 5 1.19 -0.33 -2.16
N MET A 6 0.27 -0.66 -1.27
CA MET A 6 0.07 -2.01 -0.74
C MET A 6 -1.39 -2.43 -0.96
N LYS A 7 -1.57 -3.59 -1.60
CA LYS A 7 -2.90 -4.12 -1.94
C LYS A 7 -3.41 -5.04 -0.84
N SER A 8 -4.64 -4.79 -0.41
CA SER A 8 -5.39 -5.68 0.49
C SER A 8 -6.74 -6.01 -0.13
N GLU A 9 -7.26 -7.21 0.13
CA GLU A 9 -8.64 -7.55 -0.19
C GLU A 9 -9.52 -7.17 1.00
N PRO A 10 -10.56 -6.32 0.83
CA PRO A 10 -11.34 -5.80 1.95
C PRO A 10 -12.12 -6.87 2.72
N SER A 11 -12.42 -8.01 2.07
CA SER A 11 -13.04 -9.18 2.70
C SER A 11 -12.12 -9.84 3.74
N SER A 12 -10.80 -9.70 3.58
CA SER A 12 -9.78 -10.28 4.47
C SER A 12 -9.20 -9.24 5.42
N TRP A 13 -8.83 -8.06 4.92
CA TRP A 13 -8.30 -6.96 5.72
C TRP A 13 -8.68 -5.61 5.11
N SER A 14 -9.73 -5.00 5.65
CA SER A 14 -10.24 -3.71 5.17
C SER A 14 -9.46 -2.52 5.74
N TRP A 15 -9.62 -1.36 5.12
CA TRP A 15 -9.14 -0.10 5.68
C TRP A 15 -9.71 0.20 7.07
N GLN A 16 -10.95 -0.19 7.35
CA GLN A 16 -11.52 -0.05 8.69
C GLN A 16 -10.75 -0.88 9.72
N ASN A 17 -10.40 -2.13 9.38
CA ASN A 17 -9.58 -2.96 10.28
C ASN A 17 -8.22 -2.31 10.55
N GLN A 18 -7.60 -1.72 9.52
CA GLN A 18 -6.34 -1.00 9.67
C GLN A 18 -6.46 0.23 10.58
N MET A 19 -7.55 0.98 10.49
CA MET A 19 -7.83 2.12 11.38
C MET A 19 -8.09 1.64 12.82
N ASP A 20 -8.81 0.55 13.00
CA ASP A 20 -9.16 -0.01 14.32
C ASP A 20 -7.91 -0.49 15.09
N ARG A 21 -6.83 -0.87 14.39
CA ARG A 21 -5.52 -1.15 15.00
C ARG A 21 -4.85 0.08 15.61
N GLY A 22 -5.19 1.28 15.13
CA GLY A 22 -4.63 2.54 15.60
C GLY A 22 -3.10 2.56 15.59
N ALA A 23 -2.51 3.07 16.67
CA ALA A 23 -1.06 3.27 16.78
C ALA A 23 -0.24 1.98 16.80
N ALA A 24 -0.86 0.83 17.11
CA ALA A 24 -0.18 -0.46 17.09
C ALA A 24 0.16 -0.92 15.67
N GLY A 25 -0.63 -0.51 14.67
CA GLY A 25 -0.48 -0.95 13.29
C GLY A 25 -0.83 -2.43 13.06
N GLU A 26 -0.47 -2.92 11.89
CA GLU A 26 -0.63 -4.32 11.48
C GLU A 26 0.58 -4.78 10.67
N GLY A 27 1.00 -6.03 10.88
CA GLY A 27 2.04 -6.67 10.08
C GLY A 27 1.53 -7.01 8.69
N TRP A 28 2.27 -6.64 7.64
CA TRP A 28 1.87 -6.91 6.26
C TRP A 28 2.26 -8.31 5.79
N ASP A 29 1.64 -9.31 6.40
CA ASP A 29 1.92 -10.73 6.19
C ASP A 29 1.47 -11.26 4.81
N GLY A 30 1.70 -12.55 4.57
CA GLY A 30 1.18 -13.27 3.41
C GLY A 30 1.88 -12.96 2.07
N VAL A 31 2.85 -12.04 2.04
CA VAL A 31 3.61 -11.74 0.83
C VAL A 31 4.60 -12.88 0.52
N ARG A 32 4.38 -13.55 -0.63
CA ARG A 32 5.26 -14.64 -1.14
C ARG A 32 5.88 -14.34 -2.50
N ASN A 33 5.84 -13.08 -2.92
CA ASN A 33 6.48 -12.62 -4.15
C ASN A 33 7.82 -11.94 -3.82
N TYR A 34 8.91 -12.38 -4.47
CA TYR A 34 10.26 -11.87 -4.19
C TYR A 34 10.40 -10.36 -4.45
N GLN A 35 9.80 -9.83 -5.51
CA GLN A 35 9.87 -8.40 -5.82
C GLN A 35 9.09 -7.57 -4.80
N ALA A 36 7.88 -8.01 -4.40
CA ALA A 36 7.11 -7.36 -3.34
C ALA A 36 7.85 -7.40 -2.00
N SER A 37 8.49 -8.54 -1.68
CA SER A 37 9.34 -8.70 -0.50
C SER A 37 10.55 -7.74 -0.53
N ASN A 38 11.21 -7.61 -1.68
CA ASN A 38 12.32 -6.67 -1.84
C ASN A 38 11.86 -5.20 -1.71
N ASN A 39 10.66 -4.86 -2.16
CA ASN A 39 10.08 -3.53 -1.94
C ASN A 39 9.88 -3.28 -0.44
N MET A 40 9.34 -4.23 0.32
CA MET A 40 9.21 -4.10 1.78
C MET A 40 10.56 -4.01 2.50
N LYS A 41 11.59 -4.72 2.03
CA LYS A 41 12.96 -4.60 2.56
C LYS A 41 13.59 -3.22 2.33
N ALA A 42 13.13 -2.49 1.32
CA ALA A 42 13.62 -1.17 0.98
C ALA A 42 12.85 -0.03 1.68
N MET A 43 11.81 -0.34 2.46
CA MET A 43 11.05 0.63 3.22
C MET A 43 11.81 1.13 4.45
N GLU A 44 11.65 2.42 4.76
CA GLU A 44 12.15 3.04 6.00
C GLU A 44 10.98 3.45 6.92
N ILE A 45 11.25 3.63 8.21
CA ILE A 45 10.24 4.14 9.16
C ILE A 45 9.77 5.54 8.71
N GLY A 46 8.45 5.74 8.68
CA GLY A 46 7.83 6.98 8.22
C GLY A 46 7.61 7.07 6.71
N ASP A 47 8.06 6.09 5.92
CA ASP A 47 7.65 5.98 4.52
C ASP A 47 6.13 5.83 4.43
N LEU A 48 5.53 6.49 3.43
CA LEU A 48 4.09 6.56 3.28
C LEU A 48 3.57 5.54 2.27
N VAL A 49 2.39 5.01 2.56
CA VAL A 49 1.80 3.88 1.87
C VAL A 49 0.37 4.22 1.47
N PHE A 50 0.04 4.12 0.19
CA PHE A 50 -1.35 4.03 -0.25
C PHE A 50 -1.90 2.63 0.08
N PHE A 51 -2.97 2.60 0.88
CA PHE A 51 -3.73 1.39 1.15
C PHE A 51 -4.76 1.21 0.02
N TYR A 52 -4.56 0.19 -0.79
CA TYR A 52 -5.37 -0.09 -1.98
C TYR A 52 -6.26 -1.31 -1.72
N HIS A 53 -7.57 -1.12 -1.76
CA HIS A 53 -8.49 -2.25 -1.85
C HIS A 53 -8.35 -2.90 -3.23
N SER A 54 -8.38 -4.23 -3.25
CA SER A 54 -8.27 -5.06 -4.44
C SER A 54 -9.42 -6.08 -4.55
N VAL A 55 -9.47 -6.79 -5.69
CA VAL A 55 -10.51 -7.77 -6.07
C VAL A 55 -11.89 -7.13 -6.27
N ASP A 56 -12.63 -6.90 -5.18
CA ASP A 56 -14.03 -6.46 -5.20
C ASP A 56 -14.18 -4.94 -5.26
N GLU A 57 -13.30 -4.24 -4.54
CA GLU A 57 -13.16 -2.79 -4.60
C GLU A 57 -11.78 -2.49 -5.15
N LYS A 58 -11.65 -1.70 -6.22
CA LYS A 58 -10.37 -1.43 -6.89
C LYS A 58 -10.02 0.04 -6.77
N GLN A 59 -9.57 0.45 -5.59
CA GLN A 59 -9.39 1.86 -5.25
C GLN A 59 -8.41 2.08 -4.11
N ILE A 60 -7.74 3.22 -4.12
CA ILE A 60 -6.96 3.73 -2.99
C ILE A 60 -7.93 4.37 -2.00
N VAL A 61 -7.93 3.90 -0.76
CA VAL A 61 -8.91 4.28 0.27
C VAL A 61 -8.30 4.97 1.48
N GLY A 62 -6.99 4.85 1.67
CA GLY A 62 -6.30 5.43 2.82
C GLY A 62 -4.81 5.59 2.60
N ILE A 63 -4.21 6.31 3.54
CA ILE A 63 -2.77 6.54 3.67
C ILE A 63 -2.34 5.94 5.00
N ALA A 64 -1.35 5.07 4.95
CA ALA A 64 -0.66 4.50 6.09
C ALA A 64 0.81 4.92 6.08
N GLU A 65 1.52 4.62 7.16
CA GLU A 65 2.96 4.79 7.26
C GLU A 65 3.64 3.53 7.82
N VAL A 66 4.89 3.33 7.44
CA VAL A 66 5.73 2.25 7.96
C VAL A 66 6.12 2.57 9.40
N SER A 67 5.75 1.67 10.31
CA SER A 67 5.95 1.79 11.77
C SER A 67 6.88 0.74 12.37
N ALA A 68 7.14 -0.36 11.65
CA ALA A 68 8.25 -1.28 11.91
C ALA A 68 8.89 -1.72 10.59
N LEU A 69 10.22 -1.80 10.59
CA LEU A 69 11.02 -2.27 9.45
C LEU A 69 10.81 -3.76 9.20
N TYR A 70 11.33 -4.25 8.08
CA TYR A 70 11.21 -5.65 7.67
C TYR A 70 11.66 -6.63 8.75
N HIS A 71 10.76 -7.54 9.14
CA HIS A 71 10.98 -8.62 10.11
C HIS A 71 10.32 -9.91 9.64
N PRO A 72 10.64 -11.08 10.23
CA PRO A 72 10.06 -12.36 9.80
C PRO A 72 8.53 -12.35 9.80
N ASP A 73 7.95 -13.03 8.81
CA ASP A 73 6.51 -13.23 8.68
C ASP A 73 6.14 -14.54 9.40
N PRO A 74 5.38 -14.49 10.49
CA PRO A 74 5.02 -15.69 11.27
C PRO A 74 4.16 -16.67 10.49
N THR A 75 3.54 -16.25 9.38
CA THR A 75 2.74 -17.10 8.50
C THR A 75 3.57 -17.83 7.44
N ASP A 76 4.88 -17.54 7.33
CA ASP A 76 5.78 -18.24 6.42
C ASP A 76 6.53 -19.38 7.11
N ALA A 77 5.99 -20.60 6.99
CA ALA A 77 6.65 -21.81 7.51
C ALA A 77 8.03 -22.09 6.89
N SER A 78 8.38 -21.44 5.77
CA SER A 78 9.70 -21.59 5.14
C SER A 78 10.77 -20.65 5.68
N ASP A 79 10.39 -19.66 6.49
CA ASP A 79 11.26 -18.61 7.05
C ASP A 79 12.08 -17.85 5.98
N ARG A 80 11.50 -17.68 4.79
CA ARG A 80 12.10 -16.99 3.64
C ARG A 80 11.60 -15.58 3.48
N PHE A 81 10.38 -15.34 3.92
CA PHE A 81 9.65 -14.09 3.76
C PHE A 81 9.43 -13.39 5.10
N GLY A 82 9.26 -12.09 4.99
CA GLY A 82 9.05 -11.17 6.09
C GLY A 82 8.05 -10.10 5.68
N MET A 83 7.75 -9.25 6.65
CA MET A 83 6.77 -8.18 6.55
C MET A 83 7.29 -6.93 7.23
N VAL A 84 6.75 -5.78 6.84
CA VAL A 84 6.81 -4.54 7.63
C VAL A 84 5.55 -4.43 8.48
N THR A 85 5.54 -3.55 9.48
CA THR A 85 4.29 -3.14 10.15
C THR A 85 3.89 -1.75 9.66
N ILE A 86 2.64 -1.58 9.23
CA ILE A 86 2.10 -0.27 8.85
C ILE A 86 0.99 0.17 9.82
N ARG A 87 0.84 1.47 10.02
CA ARG A 87 -0.28 2.04 10.79
C ARG A 87 -1.02 3.09 9.99
N ALA A 88 -2.33 3.21 10.23
CA ALA A 88 -3.16 4.19 9.54
C ALA A 88 -2.72 5.62 9.89
N VAL A 89 -2.63 6.48 8.87
CA VAL A 89 -2.40 7.93 9.03
C VAL A 89 -3.70 8.67 8.80
N LYS A 90 -4.32 8.49 7.63
CA LYS A 90 -5.53 9.23 7.23
C LYS A 90 -6.32 8.50 6.14
N PRO A 91 -7.67 8.51 6.17
CA PRO A 91 -8.47 8.07 5.03
C PRO A 91 -8.28 9.01 3.83
N MET A 92 -8.41 8.48 2.62
CA MET A 92 -8.53 9.32 1.42
C MET A 92 -9.85 10.11 1.50
N ALA A 93 -9.81 11.42 1.30
CA ALA A 93 -11.00 12.26 1.30
C ALA A 93 -11.97 11.86 0.17
N VAL A 94 -11.42 11.51 -0.99
CA VAL A 94 -12.12 10.86 -2.09
C VAL A 94 -11.31 9.62 -2.51
N PRO A 95 -11.87 8.40 -2.44
CA PRO A 95 -11.19 7.21 -2.93
C PRO A 95 -10.83 7.35 -4.42
N VAL A 96 -9.62 6.93 -4.78
CA VAL A 96 -9.13 7.01 -6.17
C VAL A 96 -9.18 5.63 -6.81
N THR A 97 -10.08 5.44 -7.77
CA THR A 97 -10.33 4.15 -8.39
C THR A 97 -9.25 3.78 -9.42
N LEU A 98 -9.03 2.48 -9.62
CA LEU A 98 -8.15 1.98 -10.68
C LEU A 98 -8.60 2.45 -12.07
N ALA A 99 -9.90 2.63 -12.29
CA ALA A 99 -10.42 3.15 -13.55
C ALA A 99 -9.94 4.59 -13.80
N GLN A 100 -10.04 5.46 -12.78
CA GLN A 100 -9.53 6.83 -12.85
C GLN A 100 -8.01 6.86 -13.05
N ILE A 101 -7.27 6.01 -12.32
CA ILE A 101 -5.81 5.90 -12.46
C ILE A 101 -5.43 5.49 -13.88
N LYS A 102 -6.13 4.51 -14.48
CA LYS A 102 -5.86 4.06 -15.85
C LYS A 102 -6.25 5.07 -16.92
N SER A 103 -7.16 5.99 -16.64
CA SER A 103 -7.59 7.03 -17.58
C SER A 103 -6.69 8.26 -17.57
N ASP A 104 -5.76 8.38 -16.61
CA ASP A 104 -4.84 9.50 -16.52
C ASP A 104 -3.47 9.12 -17.10
N ASP A 105 -3.12 9.70 -18.24
CA ASP A 105 -1.86 9.40 -18.95
C ASP A 105 -0.62 9.69 -18.10
N ARG A 106 -0.70 10.59 -17.10
CA ARG A 106 0.39 10.88 -16.18
C ARG A 106 0.72 9.68 -15.28
N LEU A 107 -0.21 8.74 -15.13
CA LEU A 107 -0.11 7.54 -14.31
C LEU A 107 0.04 6.25 -15.13
N ALA A 108 0.17 6.34 -16.46
CA ALA A 108 0.32 5.18 -17.34
C ALA A 108 1.50 4.27 -16.94
N GLU A 109 2.57 4.89 -16.42
CA GLU A 109 3.79 4.22 -15.99
C GLU A 109 3.78 3.76 -14.53
N MET A 110 2.69 4.01 -13.79
CA MET A 110 2.57 3.58 -12.40
C MET A 110 2.62 2.05 -12.32
N ALA A 111 3.39 1.53 -11.35
CA ALA A 111 3.56 0.09 -11.18
C ALA A 111 2.23 -0.64 -10.95
N LEU A 112 1.24 0.01 -10.31
CA LEU A 112 -0.13 -0.49 -10.18
C LEU A 112 -0.78 -0.83 -11.53
N VAL A 113 -0.54 -0.02 -12.56
CA VAL A 113 -1.07 -0.17 -13.92
C VAL A 113 -0.27 -1.22 -14.69
N ARG A 114 1.07 -1.13 -14.65
CA ARG A 114 1.97 -1.98 -15.44
C ARG A 114 2.11 -3.41 -14.88
N GLN A 115 1.98 -3.58 -13.57
CA GLN A 115 2.24 -4.84 -12.85
C GLN A 115 1.06 -5.19 -11.94
N SER A 116 -0.10 -5.49 -12.54
CA SER A 116 -1.36 -5.71 -11.83
C SER A 116 -1.33 -6.80 -10.75
N ARG A 117 -0.47 -7.82 -10.90
CA ARG A 117 -0.30 -8.94 -9.96
C ARG A 117 0.66 -8.65 -8.80
N LEU A 118 1.43 -7.56 -8.85
CA LEU A 118 2.37 -7.21 -7.78
C LEU A 118 1.62 -6.50 -6.64
N SER A 119 1.73 -7.01 -5.41
CA SER A 119 0.94 -6.56 -4.24
C SER A 119 1.55 -5.38 -3.49
N VAL A 120 2.87 -5.23 -3.52
CA VAL A 120 3.61 -4.11 -2.93
C VAL A 120 4.42 -3.47 -4.04
N THR A 121 4.17 -2.20 -4.32
CA THR A 121 4.80 -1.49 -5.44
C THR A 121 5.34 -0.12 -5.02
N PRO A 122 6.47 0.33 -5.59
CA PRO A 122 6.92 1.70 -5.39
C PRO A 122 5.98 2.69 -6.10
N VAL A 123 5.92 3.90 -5.57
CA VAL A 123 5.20 5.05 -6.14
C VAL A 123 6.17 6.21 -6.20
N SER A 124 6.31 6.88 -7.35
CA SER A 124 7.18 8.06 -7.44
C SER A 124 6.56 9.25 -6.70
N ALA A 125 7.37 10.26 -6.36
CA ALA A 125 6.85 11.47 -5.72
C ALA A 125 5.82 12.20 -6.59
N GLU A 126 6.01 12.20 -7.90
CA GLU A 126 5.09 12.78 -8.88
C GLU A 126 3.77 11.99 -8.92
N GLN A 127 3.83 10.66 -8.96
CA GLN A 127 2.65 9.80 -8.93
C GLN A 127 1.88 9.96 -7.62
N TRP A 128 2.60 10.04 -6.49
CA TRP A 128 2.00 10.32 -5.19
C TRP A 128 1.22 11.64 -5.19
N ALA A 129 1.86 12.72 -5.65
CA ALA A 129 1.23 14.04 -5.72
C ALA A 129 -0.05 14.03 -6.58
N ILE A 130 -0.01 13.37 -7.74
CA ILE A 130 -1.19 13.24 -8.63
C ILE A 130 -2.32 12.49 -7.93
N ILE A 131 -2.05 11.36 -7.27
CA ILE A 131 -3.08 10.60 -6.54
C ILE A 131 -3.66 11.42 -5.38
N MET A 132 -2.83 12.16 -4.65
CA MET A 132 -3.27 13.05 -3.58
C MET A 132 -4.20 14.16 -4.11
N GLU A 133 -3.86 14.76 -5.26
CA GLU A 133 -4.69 15.74 -5.96
C GLU A 133 -6.04 15.13 -6.39
N MET A 134 -6.02 13.98 -7.08
CA MET A 134 -7.22 13.27 -7.53
C MET A 134 -8.14 12.92 -6.35
N GLY A 135 -7.54 12.48 -5.24
CA GLY A 135 -8.22 12.12 -4.02
C GLY A 135 -8.57 13.30 -3.11
N LYS A 136 -8.27 14.54 -3.53
CA LYS A 136 -8.49 15.78 -2.75
C LYS A 136 -7.98 15.67 -1.30
N THR A 137 -6.85 14.98 -1.12
CA THR A 137 -6.32 14.63 0.20
C THR A 137 -5.02 15.38 0.42
N SER A 138 -4.88 15.98 1.61
CA SER A 138 -3.64 16.54 2.14
C SER A 138 -3.27 15.83 3.44
N LEU A 139 -1.96 15.74 3.71
CA LEU A 139 -1.42 15.25 4.98
C LEU A 139 -1.21 16.41 5.95
#